data_AF-A0A5B8CJW7-F1
#
_entry.id   AF-A0A5B8CJW7-F1
#
_cell.length_a   1.000
_cell.length_b   1.000
_cell.length_c   1.000
_cell.angle_alpha   90.00
_cell.angle_beta   90.00
_cell.angle_gamma   90.00
#
_symmetry.space_group_name_H-M   'P 1'
#
loop_
_entity.id
_entity.type
_entity.pdbx_description
1 polymer ?
#
loop_
_entity_poly.entity_id
_entity_poly.type
_entity_poly.pdbx_seq_one_letter_code
_entity_poly.pdbx_strand_id
1 'polypeptide(L)'
;MKRCPECAEKIQNAAVICRYCRAPQPTRGGGGHKGLIVGGIAVLVIAVAMAGGQQEKAAPQSDRKPVEQSVVMPGAVSLMRRDQFPKMYARLGASGFARANSSMEFAANRASRVPSCSRVEGIGVSDRSTPSTIEWFVDCPNRRIRVREAGEQFLIVEDRPI
;
A
#
# COMPACT_ATOMS: atom_id res chain seq x y z
N MET A 1 6.14 3.38 -26.50
CA MET A 1 5.89 3.94 -25.15
C MET A 1 5.00 5.16 -25.33
N LYS A 2 4.00 5.37 -24.47
CA LYS A 2 3.04 6.49 -24.54
C LYS A 2 3.12 7.33 -23.25
N ARG A 3 2.55 8.53 -23.23
CA ARG A 3 2.43 9.34 -22.00
C ARG A 3 1.02 9.20 -21.42
N CYS A 4 0.92 9.22 -20.10
CA CYS A 4 -0.36 9.26 -19.41
C CYS A 4 -1.08 10.59 -19.73
N PRO A 5 -2.37 10.59 -20.11
CA PRO A 5 -3.10 11.83 -20.40
C PRO A 5 -3.32 12.69 -19.14
N GLU A 6 -3.44 12.08 -17.96
CA GLU A 6 -3.71 12.80 -16.72
C GLU A 6 -2.46 13.42 -16.08
N CYS A 7 -1.31 12.73 -16.15
CA CYS A 7 -0.10 13.14 -15.41
C CYS A 7 1.15 13.29 -16.28
N ALA A 8 1.04 13.17 -17.61
CA ALA A 8 2.12 13.29 -18.59
C ALA A 8 3.33 12.33 -18.45
N GLU A 9 3.30 11.43 -17.46
CA GLU A 9 4.41 10.50 -17.18
C GLU A 9 4.50 9.38 -18.23
N LYS A 10 5.72 8.88 -18.46
CA LYS A 10 6.00 7.89 -19.50
C LYS A 10 5.53 6.50 -19.04
N ILE A 11 4.72 5.85 -19.87
CA ILE A 11 4.13 4.53 -19.58
C ILE A 11 4.27 3.56 -20.77
N GLN A 12 4.10 2.27 -20.51
CA GLN A 12 4.07 1.25 -21.55
C GLN A 12 2.82 1.40 -22.45
N ASN A 13 2.93 1.06 -23.74
CA ASN A 13 1.82 1.18 -24.69
C ASN A 13 0.62 0.31 -24.28
N ALA A 14 0.90 -0.89 -23.75
CA ALA A 14 -0.06 -1.87 -23.26
C ALA A 14 -0.54 -1.61 -21.81
N ALA A 15 -0.07 -0.54 -21.15
CA ALA A 15 -0.52 -0.23 -19.80
C ALA A 15 -2.01 0.14 -19.81
N VAL A 16 -2.79 -0.59 -18.99
CA VAL A 16 -4.23 -0.38 -18.77
C VAL A 16 -4.47 0.67 -17.68
N ILE A 17 -3.54 0.83 -16.74
CA ILE A 17 -3.61 1.80 -15.63
C ILE A 17 -2.26 2.53 -15.54
N CYS A 18 -2.27 3.84 -15.33
CA CYS A 18 -1.04 4.59 -15.08
C CYS A 18 -0.45 4.25 -13.71
N ARG A 19 0.84 3.90 -13.65
CA ARG A 19 1.53 3.58 -12.39
C ARG A 19 1.54 4.73 -11.38
N TYR A 20 1.55 5.97 -11.87
CA TYR A 20 1.76 7.17 -11.05
C TYR A 20 0.45 7.75 -10.53
N CYS A 21 -0.49 8.07 -11.42
CA CYS A 21 -1.77 8.68 -11.04
C CYS A 21 -2.95 7.70 -10.95
N ARG A 22 -2.73 6.41 -11.24
CA ARG A 22 -3.77 5.36 -11.28
C ARG A 22 -4.93 5.62 -12.25
N ALA A 23 -4.81 6.59 -13.14
CA ALA A 23 -5.81 6.86 -14.15
C ALA A 23 -5.91 5.70 -15.17
N PRO A 24 -7.13 5.29 -15.55
CA PRO A 24 -7.34 4.29 -16.59
C PRO A 24 -6.80 4.81 -17.93
N GLN A 25 -6.18 3.92 -18.69
CA GLN A 25 -5.59 4.26 -19.99
C GLN A 25 -6.49 3.73 -21.11
N PRO A 26 -6.71 4.51 -22.18
CA PRO A 26 -7.44 4.02 -23.34
C PRO A 26 -6.67 2.84 -23.94
N THR A 27 -7.33 1.68 -23.99
CA THR A 27 -6.84 0.51 -24.71
C THR A 27 -7.04 0.80 -26.20
N ARG A 28 -5.94 0.88 -26.94
CA ARG A 28 -6.01 1.01 -28.40
C ARG A 28 -6.44 -0.36 -28.93
N GLY A 29 -7.75 -0.53 -29.10
CA GLY A 29 -8.33 -1.74 -29.70
C GLY A 29 -7.67 -2.01 -31.05
N GLY A 30 -6.86 -3.06 -31.11
CA GLY A 30 -6.26 -3.54 -32.34
C GLY A 30 -7.35 -4.12 -33.23
N GLY A 31 -7.76 -3.35 -34.24
CA GLY A 31 -8.64 -3.85 -35.29
C GLY A 31 -7.90 -4.80 -36.22
N GLY A 32 -8.46 -6.01 -36.37
CA GLY A 32 -8.49 -6.76 -37.63
C GLY A 32 -7.39 -7.81 -37.84
N HIS A 33 -7.80 -9.08 -37.87
CA HIS A 33 -7.56 -9.97 -39.02
C HIS A 33 -8.78 -10.89 -39.21
N LYS A 34 -9.50 -10.66 -40.31
CA LYS A 34 -10.36 -11.65 -40.95
C LYS A 34 -9.44 -12.66 -41.64
N GLY A 35 -9.68 -13.95 -41.44
CA GLY A 35 -8.91 -15.02 -42.08
C GLY A 35 -9.65 -16.35 -41.96
N LEU A 36 -10.62 -16.55 -42.86
CA LEU A 36 -11.34 -17.78 -43.10
C LEU A 36 -10.50 -18.66 -44.04
N ILE A 37 -10.07 -19.86 -43.63
CA ILE A 37 -9.81 -20.98 -44.55
C ILE A 37 -10.30 -22.29 -43.92
N VAL A 38 -11.11 -22.95 -44.75
CA VAL A 38 -11.77 -24.25 -44.62
C VAL A 38 -10.78 -25.40 -44.86
N GLY A 39 -10.98 -26.50 -44.12
CA GLY A 39 -10.72 -27.86 -44.62
C GLY A 39 -9.32 -28.43 -44.39
N GLY A 40 -9.27 -29.66 -43.87
CA GLY A 40 -8.06 -30.47 -43.91
C GLY A 40 -7.94 -31.45 -42.75
N ILE A 41 -8.61 -32.59 -42.87
CA ILE A 41 -8.33 -33.79 -42.07
C ILE A 41 -6.87 -34.19 -42.32
N ALA A 42 -6.07 -34.25 -41.27
CA ALA A 42 -4.86 -35.07 -41.24
C ALA A 42 -4.66 -35.60 -39.83
N VAL A 43 -5.10 -36.84 -39.63
CA VAL A 43 -4.69 -37.71 -38.55
C VAL A 43 -3.16 -37.81 -38.58
N LEU A 44 -2.48 -37.39 -37.52
CA LEU A 44 -1.15 -37.90 -37.22
C LEU A 44 -1.07 -38.23 -35.73
N VAL A 45 -1.27 -39.52 -35.48
CA VAL A 45 -0.88 -40.21 -34.26
C VAL A 45 0.64 -40.18 -34.17
N ILE A 46 1.20 -39.47 -33.19
CA ILE A 46 2.53 -39.78 -32.65
C ILE A 46 2.39 -39.83 -31.13
N ALA A 47 2.18 -41.04 -30.64
CA ALA A 47 2.52 -41.41 -29.27
C ALA A 47 4.02 -41.71 -29.24
N VAL A 48 4.81 -40.89 -28.55
CA VAL A 48 6.08 -41.33 -27.94
C VAL A 48 6.22 -40.64 -26.60
N ALA A 49 6.16 -41.47 -25.56
CA ALA A 49 6.46 -41.16 -24.18
C ALA A 49 7.95 -40.81 -24.01
N MET A 50 8.24 -39.74 -23.27
CA MET A 50 9.42 -39.70 -22.40
C MET A 50 9.05 -39.00 -21.10
N ALA A 51 9.12 -39.79 -20.04
CA ALA A 51 8.96 -39.40 -18.66
C ALA A 51 9.95 -38.29 -18.29
N GLY A 52 9.42 -37.20 -17.75
CA GLY A 52 10.17 -36.10 -17.17
C GLY A 52 9.32 -35.45 -16.09
N GLY A 53 8.94 -36.25 -15.08
CA GLY A 53 8.23 -35.76 -13.91
C GLY A 53 9.12 -34.81 -13.11
N GLN A 54 9.02 -33.51 -13.40
CA GLN A 54 9.42 -32.49 -12.44
C GLN A 54 8.30 -32.37 -11.42
N GLN A 55 8.46 -33.09 -10.31
CA GLN A 55 7.78 -32.77 -9.06
C GLN A 55 8.13 -31.32 -8.72
N GLU A 56 7.23 -30.39 -9.05
CA GLU A 56 7.14 -29.13 -8.33
C GLU A 56 6.96 -29.49 -6.85
N LYS A 57 8.05 -29.38 -6.09
CA LYS A 57 8.00 -29.33 -4.64
C LYS A 57 7.03 -28.21 -4.30
N ALA A 58 5.79 -28.57 -3.99
CA ALA A 58 4.82 -27.68 -3.41
C ALA A 58 5.51 -26.98 -2.25
N ALA A 59 5.76 -25.68 -2.40
CA ALA A 59 6.21 -24.85 -1.31
C ALA A 59 5.25 -25.08 -0.14
N PRO A 60 5.75 -25.15 1.11
CA PRO A 60 4.89 -25.35 2.26
C PRO A 60 3.80 -24.28 2.22
N GLN A 61 2.55 -24.72 2.06
CA GLN A 61 1.38 -23.88 2.19
C GLN A 61 1.37 -23.44 3.65
N SER A 62 1.98 -22.27 3.85
CA SER A 62 2.04 -21.57 5.10
C SER A 62 0.62 -21.48 5.64
N ASP A 63 0.39 -22.08 6.80
CA ASP A 63 -0.72 -21.85 7.72
C ASP A 63 -0.75 -20.36 8.12
N ARG A 64 -0.92 -19.47 7.15
CA ARG A 64 -1.28 -18.07 7.41
C ARG A 64 -2.74 -18.14 7.78
N LYS A 65 -2.98 -18.34 9.06
CA LYS A 65 -4.19 -17.88 9.75
C LYS A 65 -4.60 -16.57 9.07
N PRO A 66 -5.85 -16.43 8.59
CA PRO A 66 -6.30 -15.23 7.91
C PRO A 66 -5.80 -14.05 8.71
N VAL A 67 -5.02 -13.16 8.08
CA VAL A 67 -4.64 -11.90 8.68
C VAL A 67 -5.97 -11.22 8.94
N GLU A 68 -6.45 -11.37 10.17
CA GLU A 68 -7.60 -10.64 10.68
C GLU A 68 -7.24 -9.20 10.41
N GLN A 69 -7.90 -8.63 9.41
CA GLN A 69 -7.48 -7.36 8.80
C GLN A 69 -7.54 -6.33 9.91
N SER A 70 -6.39 -5.91 10.43
CA SER A 70 -6.35 -4.99 11.56
C SER A 70 -7.11 -3.72 11.22
N VAL A 71 -8.18 -3.48 11.96
CA VAL A 71 -9.16 -2.43 11.69
C VAL A 71 -8.76 -1.17 12.43
N VAL A 72 -8.78 -0.03 11.74
CA VAL A 72 -8.74 1.29 12.38
C VAL A 72 -10.16 1.59 12.88
N MET A 73 -10.34 1.74 14.19
CA MET A 73 -11.67 1.96 14.76
C MET A 73 -12.28 3.28 14.24
N PRO A 74 -13.61 3.36 14.06
CA PRO A 74 -14.28 4.62 13.79
C PRO A 74 -13.92 5.66 14.86
N GLY A 75 -13.45 6.83 14.44
CA GLY A 75 -13.02 7.90 15.34
C GLY A 75 -11.63 7.73 15.96
N ALA A 76 -10.87 6.67 15.65
CA ALA A 76 -9.49 6.53 16.12
C ALA A 76 -8.58 7.66 15.60
N VAL A 77 -8.88 8.19 14.41
CA VAL A 77 -8.23 9.37 13.84
C VAL A 77 -9.00 10.62 14.26
N SER A 78 -8.41 11.40 15.18
CA SER A 78 -8.93 12.70 15.60
C SER A 78 -7.94 13.79 15.20
N LEU A 79 -8.30 14.59 14.20
CA LEU A 79 -7.43 15.64 13.68
C LEU A 79 -7.22 16.73 14.74
N MET A 80 -5.96 17.16 14.89
CA MET A 80 -5.64 18.23 15.83
C MET A 80 -6.20 19.55 15.32
N ARG A 81 -6.84 20.31 16.21
CA ARG A 81 -7.20 21.71 15.95
C ARG A 81 -6.20 22.66 16.62
N ARG A 82 -5.92 23.79 15.98
CA ARG A 82 -4.93 24.76 16.47
C ARG A 82 -5.30 25.32 17.86
N ASP A 83 -6.58 25.55 18.11
CA ASP A 83 -7.10 26.07 19.37
C ASP A 83 -7.00 25.05 20.51
N GLN A 84 -7.13 23.76 20.20
CA GLN A 84 -7.00 22.65 21.17
C GLN A 84 -5.54 22.25 21.41
N PHE A 85 -4.66 22.43 20.40
CA PHE A 85 -3.25 22.02 20.45
C PHE A 85 -2.28 23.17 20.14
N PRO A 86 -2.36 24.31 20.86
CA PRO A 86 -1.56 25.50 20.55
C PRO A 86 -0.05 25.27 20.71
N LYS A 87 0.36 24.46 21.70
CA LYS A 87 1.77 24.10 21.93
C LYS A 87 2.35 23.26 20.79
N MET A 88 1.57 22.31 20.26
CA MET A 88 1.99 21.48 19.13
C MET A 88 2.08 22.32 17.85
N TYR A 89 1.10 23.20 17.62
CA TYR A 89 1.12 24.14 16.50
C TYR A 89 2.35 25.06 16.54
N ALA A 90 2.66 25.63 17.71
CA ALA A 90 3.85 26.46 17.90
C ALA A 90 5.15 25.69 17.61
N ARG A 91 5.21 24.41 17.98
CA ARG A 91 6.37 23.55 17.76
C ARG A 91 6.58 23.18 16.30
N LEU A 92 5.52 22.73 15.62
CA LEU A 92 5.61 22.20 14.25
C LEU A 92 5.53 23.30 13.19
N GLY A 93 4.99 24.46 13.55
CA GLY A 93 4.58 25.50 12.61
C GLY A 93 3.37 25.08 11.78
N ALA A 94 2.86 26.02 10.97
CA ALA A 94 1.65 25.81 10.17
C ALA A 94 1.77 24.61 9.23
N SER A 95 2.88 24.51 8.49
CA SER A 95 3.11 23.43 7.54
C SER A 95 3.26 22.07 8.23
N GLY A 96 4.07 21.98 9.31
CA GLY A 96 4.25 20.73 10.05
C GLY A 96 2.96 20.25 10.70
N PHE A 97 2.15 21.16 11.25
CA PHE A 97 0.86 20.82 11.85
C PHE A 97 -0.14 20.31 10.80
N ALA A 98 -0.22 20.97 9.63
CA ALA A 98 -1.08 20.53 8.52
C ALA A 98 -0.66 19.15 7.99
N ARG A 99 0.65 18.94 7.76
CA ARG A 99 1.19 17.64 7.34
C ARG A 99 0.93 16.54 8.37
N ALA A 100 1.09 16.85 9.65
CA ALA A 100 0.84 15.88 10.72
C ALA A 100 -0.60 15.39 10.71
N ASN A 101 -1.58 16.28 10.50
CA ASN A 101 -2.98 15.95 10.38
C ASN A 101 -3.30 15.16 9.10
N SER A 102 -2.81 15.58 7.93
CA SER A 102 -3.10 14.90 6.66
C SER A 102 -2.55 13.47 6.59
N SER A 103 -1.53 13.18 7.38
CA SER A 103 -0.85 11.88 7.40
C SER A 103 -1.29 10.96 8.55
N MET A 104 -2.21 11.39 9.43
CA MET A 104 -2.67 10.57 10.56
C MET A 104 -3.30 9.24 10.11
N GLU A 105 -4.18 9.28 9.11
CA GLU A 105 -4.83 8.06 8.63
C GLU A 105 -3.82 7.07 8.03
N PHE A 106 -2.82 7.57 7.30
CA PHE A 106 -1.73 6.74 6.77
C PHE A 106 -0.89 6.11 7.89
N ALA A 107 -0.57 6.87 8.94
CA ALA A 107 0.16 6.37 10.09
C ALA A 107 -0.64 5.31 10.87
N ALA A 108 -1.95 5.52 11.07
CA ALA A 108 -2.84 4.54 11.69
C ALA A 108 -2.90 3.24 10.87
N ASN A 109 -3.12 3.35 9.56
CA ASN A 109 -3.12 2.22 8.63
C ASN A 109 -1.77 1.51 8.51
N ARG A 110 -0.66 2.22 8.77
CA ARG A 110 0.67 1.61 8.82
C ARG A 110 0.84 0.78 10.08
N ALA A 111 0.44 1.33 11.23
CA ALA A 111 0.52 0.67 12.52
C ALA A 111 -0.40 -0.56 12.63
N SER A 112 -1.59 -0.52 12.01
CA SER A 112 -2.50 -1.67 11.98
C SER A 112 -1.85 -2.90 11.32
N ARG A 113 -0.92 -2.70 10.38
CA ARG A 113 -0.19 -3.81 9.72
C ARG A 113 0.87 -4.46 10.60
N VAL A 114 1.13 -3.92 11.80
CA VAL A 114 2.06 -4.54 12.74
C VAL A 114 1.34 -5.73 13.40
N PRO A 115 1.91 -6.95 13.38
CA PRO A 115 1.22 -8.15 13.88
C PRO A 115 0.74 -8.08 15.34
N SER A 116 1.35 -7.20 16.15
CA SER A 116 0.97 -6.98 17.55
C SER A 116 -0.13 -5.92 17.75
N CYS A 117 -0.65 -5.33 16.67
CA CYS A 117 -1.76 -4.39 16.69
C CYS A 117 -2.98 -5.02 16.00
N SER A 118 -3.87 -5.62 16.77
CA SER A 118 -5.11 -6.21 16.25
C SER A 118 -6.11 -5.16 15.78
N ARG A 119 -6.13 -3.99 16.43
CA ARG A 119 -6.94 -2.83 16.03
C ARG A 119 -6.27 -1.53 16.48
N VAL A 120 -6.51 -0.45 15.77
CA VAL A 120 -6.08 0.89 16.17
C VAL A 120 -7.23 1.58 16.90
N GLU A 121 -7.00 1.94 18.15
CA GLU A 121 -7.99 2.57 19.04
C GLU A 121 -7.84 4.10 19.03
N GLY A 122 -6.63 4.60 18.78
CA GLY A 122 -6.36 6.02 18.70
C GLY A 122 -5.03 6.33 18.01
N ILE A 123 -4.92 7.52 17.45
CA ILE A 123 -3.66 8.08 16.98
C ILE A 123 -3.51 9.53 17.44
N GLY A 124 -2.28 9.91 17.80
CA GLY A 124 -1.92 11.29 18.02
C GLY A 124 -0.48 11.60 17.61
N VAL A 125 -0.13 12.88 17.62
CA VAL A 125 1.21 13.35 17.23
C VAL A 125 2.12 13.33 18.46
N SER A 126 3.24 12.63 18.33
CA SER A 126 4.29 12.51 19.34
C SER A 126 4.86 13.89 19.68
N ASP A 127 5.15 14.09 20.95
CA ASP A 127 5.86 15.27 21.45
C ASP A 127 7.30 15.37 20.91
N ARG A 128 7.86 14.25 20.43
CA ARG A 128 9.15 14.18 19.75
C ARG A 128 9.14 14.73 18.32
N SER A 129 7.97 15.07 17.79
CA SER A 129 7.84 15.63 16.45
C SER A 129 8.50 17.01 16.34
N THR A 130 9.17 17.23 15.22
CA THR A 130 9.79 18.51 14.85
C THR A 130 9.20 19.02 13.54
N PRO A 131 9.45 20.28 13.15
CA PRO A 131 9.01 20.79 11.84
C PRO A 131 9.49 19.98 10.63
N SER A 132 10.58 19.21 10.75
CA SER A 132 11.14 18.38 9.68
C SER A 132 10.76 16.90 9.77
N THR A 133 10.37 16.43 10.95
CA THR A 133 10.14 15.02 11.23
C THR A 133 8.89 14.86 12.07
N ILE A 134 7.82 14.31 11.48
CA ILE A 134 6.60 14.00 12.23
C ILE A 134 6.66 12.54 12.72
N GLU A 135 6.34 12.37 14.00
CA GLU A 135 6.18 11.06 14.63
C GLU A 135 4.78 10.98 15.24
N TRP A 136 4.09 9.88 15.04
CA TRP A 136 2.79 9.58 15.62
C TRP A 136 2.92 8.47 16.67
N PHE A 137 2.11 8.55 17.71
CA PHE A 137 1.81 7.41 18.55
C PHE A 137 0.46 6.83 18.12
N VAL A 138 0.43 5.51 17.95
CA VAL A 138 -0.77 4.76 17.62
C VAL A 138 -1.05 3.82 18.77
N ASP A 139 -2.21 3.98 19.39
CA ASP A 139 -2.68 3.16 20.49
C ASP A 139 -3.40 1.93 19.95
N CYS A 140 -2.91 0.76 20.34
CA CYS A 140 -3.51 -0.54 20.10
C CYS A 140 -3.82 -1.19 21.46
N PRO A 141 -4.72 -2.19 21.55
CA PRO A 141 -5.21 -2.71 22.83
C PRO A 141 -4.13 -3.11 23.86
N ASN A 142 -2.99 -3.61 23.39
CA ASN A 142 -1.94 -4.16 24.26
C ASN A 142 -0.63 -3.37 24.19
N ARG A 143 -0.54 -2.33 23.35
CA ARG A 143 0.69 -1.57 23.17
C ARG A 143 0.47 -0.26 22.43
N ARG A 144 1.40 0.67 22.65
CA ARG A 144 1.60 1.83 21.79
C ARG A 144 2.65 1.53 20.74
N ILE A 145 2.41 1.96 19.50
CA ILE A 145 3.33 1.86 18.38
C ILE A 145 3.70 3.27 17.95
N ARG A 146 4.98 3.51 17.70
CA ARG A 146 5.44 4.78 17.11
C ARG A 146 5.59 4.62 15.61
N VAL A 147 5.10 5.61 14.87
CA VAL A 147 5.24 5.68 13.41
C VAL A 147 5.92 6.98 13.07
N ARG A 148 6.96 6.95 12.25
CA ARG A 148 7.70 8.15 11.82
C ARG A 148 7.61 8.35 10.32
N GLU A 149 7.48 9.60 9.91
CA GLU A 149 7.61 10.02 8.51
C GLU A 149 9.06 9.91 8.04
N ALA A 150 9.30 9.22 6.93
CA ALA A 150 10.60 9.09 6.28
C ALA A 150 10.44 9.26 4.76
N GLY A 151 10.41 10.51 4.29
CA GLY A 151 10.09 10.82 2.91
C GLY A 151 8.65 10.42 2.59
N GLU A 152 8.46 9.56 1.58
CA GLU A 152 7.14 9.05 1.19
C GLU A 152 6.72 7.80 2.00
N GLN A 153 7.52 7.38 2.98
CA GLN A 153 7.31 6.14 3.74
C GLN A 153 6.99 6.43 5.21
N PHE A 154 6.27 5.47 5.82
CA PHE A 154 5.97 5.45 7.25
C PHE A 154 6.70 4.28 7.91
N LEU A 155 7.67 4.61 8.76
CA LEU A 155 8.51 3.63 9.45
C LEU A 155 7.96 3.36 10.84
N ILE A 156 7.90 2.08 11.23
CA ILE A 156 7.64 1.72 12.61
C ILE A 156 8.93 1.99 13.40
N VAL A 157 8.84 2.83 14.43
CA VAL A 157 9.95 3.09 15.33
C VAL A 157 9.76 2.15 16.52
N GLU A 158 10.54 1.07 16.55
CA GLU A 158 10.57 0.21 17.73
C GLU A 158 11.16 1.00 18.89
N ASP A 159 10.45 1.05 20.02
CA ASP A 159 11.03 1.51 21.27
C ASP A 159 12.16 0.53 21.61
N ARG A 160 13.42 0.96 21.44
CA ARG A 160 14.53 0.23 22.04
C ARG A 160 14.28 0.20 23.54
N PRO A 161 14.31 -0.96 24.21
CA PRO A 161 14.36 -0.98 25.65
C PRO A 161 15.54 -0.14 26.09
N ILE A 162 15.29 0.77 27.04
CA ILE A 162 16.31 1.60 27.70
C ILE A 162 17.19 0.68 28.54
#